data_AF-A0A2E3KN28-F1
#
_entry.id   AF-A0A2E3KN28-F1
#
_cell.length_a   1.000
_cell.length_b   1.000
_cell.length_c   1.000
_cell.angle_alpha   90.00
_cell.angle_beta   90.00
_cell.angle_gamma   90.00
#
_symmetry.space_group_name_H-M   'P 1'
#
loop_
_entity.id
_entity.type
_entity.pdbx_description
1 polymer ?
#
loop_
_entity_poly.entity_id
_entity_poly.type
_entity_poly.pdbx_seq_one_letter_code
_entity_poly.pdbx_strand_id
1 'polypeptide(L)'
;MTFICCPIAIDSPSDLPEALACATEASEQGARLIEWRIDGLADDPDAVRVIEELLEHGPLPSIITCRSSREGGAWSGHETDRVSLLERIGVSNHPPRYLDFELDDYLRSANVAQKIDLVVSHDRQARDVDTGLILSSHDFDGRPRDLTRRVADMAMQSSCAISKIVWSARSLRDNLEAFDLLRARANPMIALCMGEFGGMSRVLAPKFGGFLTFAPLDDDDETAPGQISIRTLKDTYRFDSIKPSTRVYGIIGWPVGASWSPSVHNAGFDAIGHDGVYLRLPIAPGWEPFKATLGALIDHEGLDFSGGSVTMPHKEHLVRFVLEAGGTLDAVSRRCGAANTLLVDEDGGLHAFNTDAPAAVACLVEAMEITPGELANRRVMVLGAGGVARAVVAGLLEHGAEVTVVNRTNQRAVELVEDLSDDRLHVGTLSDLESGGFDALVNATSVGSPVGDHPDASPIPDDVSLEESITVLDTVYSAMPTPLVIGAMQTGCRTAVGGSMFLRQAELQFEIWTGRPAPDGVMTGVLLNSTLGS
;
A
#
# COMPACT_ATOMS: atom_id res chain seq x y z
N MET A 1 -13.61 1.84 18.77
CA MET A 1 -13.92 2.02 17.35
C MET A 1 -13.07 3.18 16.88
N THR A 2 -12.37 3.04 15.76
CA THR A 2 -11.50 4.07 15.17
C THR A 2 -12.30 4.83 14.12
N PHE A 3 -12.28 6.16 14.15
CA PHE A 3 -13.03 6.96 13.20
C PHE A 3 -12.25 7.20 11.90
N ILE A 4 -12.97 7.37 10.79
CA ILE A 4 -12.46 8.01 9.58
C ILE A 4 -12.82 9.49 9.67
N CYS A 5 -11.83 10.36 9.59
CA CYS A 5 -11.97 11.82 9.60
C CYS A 5 -11.60 12.39 8.22
N CYS A 6 -12.50 13.15 7.61
CA CYS A 6 -12.26 13.82 6.33
C CYS A 6 -11.71 15.24 6.56
N PRO A 7 -10.46 15.55 6.19
CA PRO A 7 -9.96 16.92 6.20
C PRO A 7 -10.50 17.71 5.02
N ILE A 8 -10.96 18.94 5.25
CA ILE A 8 -11.46 19.86 4.23
C ILE A 8 -10.84 21.24 4.47
N ALA A 9 -10.10 21.75 3.48
CA ALA A 9 -9.47 23.07 3.51
C ALA A 9 -10.48 24.18 3.27
N ILE A 10 -10.37 25.25 4.05
CA ILE A 10 -11.17 26.47 3.94
C ILE A 10 -10.21 27.64 3.85
N ASP A 11 -9.99 28.15 2.64
CA ASP A 11 -9.06 29.23 2.37
C ASP A 11 -9.77 30.59 2.35
N SER A 12 -11.07 30.61 2.05
CA SER A 12 -11.85 31.84 1.96
C SER A 12 -13.33 31.65 2.28
N PRO A 13 -14.08 32.73 2.57
CA PRO A 13 -15.52 32.64 2.78
C PRO A 13 -16.32 32.07 1.61
N SER A 14 -15.80 32.12 0.37
CA SER A 14 -16.50 31.57 -0.80
C SER A 14 -16.49 30.04 -0.86
N ASP A 15 -15.64 29.38 -0.09
CA ASP A 15 -15.48 27.92 -0.12
C ASP A 15 -16.60 27.21 0.67
N LEU A 16 -17.35 27.96 1.49
CA LEU A 16 -18.37 27.42 2.39
C LEU A 16 -19.39 26.48 1.71
N PRO A 17 -19.99 26.81 0.55
CA PRO A 17 -20.98 25.93 -0.07
C PRO A 17 -20.37 24.60 -0.53
N GLU A 18 -19.16 24.65 -1.09
CA GLU A 18 -18.43 23.47 -1.56
C GLU A 18 -17.96 22.62 -0.39
N ALA A 19 -17.43 23.23 0.66
CA ALA A 19 -17.01 22.55 1.89
C ALA A 19 -18.14 21.76 2.55
N LEU A 20 -19.36 22.32 2.62
CA LEU A 20 -20.54 21.63 3.15
C LEU A 20 -21.00 20.47 2.25
N ALA A 21 -20.89 20.63 0.92
CA ALA A 21 -21.17 19.56 -0.03
C ALA A 21 -20.16 18.41 0.12
N CYS A 22 -18.87 18.72 0.16
CA CYS A 22 -17.79 17.74 0.40
C CYS A 22 -17.98 16.99 1.73
N ALA A 23 -18.36 17.69 2.81
CA ALA A 23 -18.62 17.03 4.09
C ALA A 23 -19.85 16.10 4.05
N THR A 24 -20.87 16.46 3.27
CA THR A 24 -22.04 15.60 3.06
C THR A 24 -21.63 14.34 2.30
N GLU A 25 -20.86 14.50 1.23
CA GLU A 25 -20.35 13.35 0.48
C GLU A 25 -19.44 12.46 1.34
N ALA A 26 -18.52 13.05 2.11
CA ALA A 26 -17.66 12.30 3.03
C ALA A 26 -18.48 11.49 4.05
N SER A 27 -19.60 12.05 4.56
CA SER A 27 -20.53 11.35 5.44
C SER A 27 -21.21 10.16 4.75
N GLU A 28 -21.67 10.35 3.50
CA GLU A 28 -22.28 9.29 2.69
C GLU A 28 -21.28 8.17 2.36
N GLN A 29 -20.02 8.52 2.10
CA GLN A 29 -18.91 7.57 1.95
C GLN A 29 -18.48 6.94 3.30
N GLY A 30 -19.04 7.42 4.41
CA GLY A 30 -18.94 6.77 5.72
C GLY A 30 -17.82 7.29 6.63
N ALA A 31 -17.31 8.49 6.38
CA ALA A 31 -16.61 9.27 7.40
C ALA A 31 -17.53 9.52 8.61
N ARG A 32 -16.93 9.71 9.78
CA ARG A 32 -17.66 9.97 11.04
C ARG A 32 -17.24 11.26 11.73
N LEU A 33 -16.22 11.91 11.20
CA LEU A 33 -15.73 13.21 11.63
C LEU A 33 -15.32 14.02 10.40
N ILE A 34 -15.43 15.34 10.50
CA ILE A 34 -14.86 16.29 9.54
C ILE A 34 -13.78 17.11 10.25
N GLU A 35 -12.63 17.32 9.63
CA GLU A 35 -11.65 18.31 10.08
C GLU A 35 -11.76 19.53 9.16
N TRP A 36 -12.23 20.65 9.68
CA TRP A 36 -12.20 21.93 8.97
C TRP A 36 -10.83 22.56 9.18
N ARG A 37 -10.03 22.59 8.11
CA ARG A 37 -8.70 23.22 8.06
C ARG A 37 -8.88 24.70 7.70
N ILE A 38 -8.92 25.55 8.71
CA ILE A 38 -9.26 26.98 8.59
C ILE A 38 -8.01 27.87 8.49
N ASP A 39 -6.85 27.29 8.22
CA ASP A 39 -5.55 27.96 8.25
C ASP A 39 -5.51 29.19 7.33
N GLY A 40 -6.11 29.08 6.13
CA GLY A 40 -6.20 30.16 5.14
C GLY A 40 -7.30 31.18 5.45
N LEU A 41 -8.40 30.73 6.06
CA LEU A 41 -9.53 31.58 6.45
C LEU A 41 -9.26 32.43 7.70
N ALA A 42 -8.37 32.00 8.60
CA ALA A 42 -8.31 32.52 9.97
C ALA A 42 -8.06 34.04 10.14
N ASP A 43 -7.43 34.70 9.16
CA ASP A 43 -7.19 36.15 9.16
C ASP A 43 -8.33 36.95 8.47
N ASP A 44 -9.32 36.26 7.90
CA ASP A 44 -10.44 36.90 7.21
C ASP A 44 -11.43 37.54 8.21
N PRO A 45 -11.93 38.77 7.96
CA PRO A 45 -12.93 39.42 8.82
C PRO A 45 -14.20 38.60 9.05
N ASP A 46 -14.60 37.77 8.09
CA ASP A 46 -15.78 36.92 8.14
C ASP A 46 -15.50 35.51 8.69
N ALA A 47 -14.25 35.19 9.08
CA ALA A 47 -13.85 33.85 9.52
C ALA A 47 -14.79 33.25 10.56
N VAL A 48 -15.16 34.02 11.60
CA VAL A 48 -16.04 33.54 12.67
C VAL A 48 -17.41 33.14 12.13
N ARG A 49 -18.01 33.97 11.27
CA ARG A 49 -19.33 33.70 10.68
C ARG A 49 -19.29 32.41 9.86
N VAL A 50 -18.27 32.26 9.02
CA VAL A 50 -18.12 31.08 8.15
C VAL A 50 -17.92 29.82 8.98
N ILE A 51 -17.09 29.86 10.02
CA ILE A 51 -16.87 28.72 10.91
C ILE A 51 -18.15 28.35 11.67
N GLU A 52 -18.91 29.33 12.18
CA GLU A 52 -20.20 29.07 12.81
C GLU A 52 -21.19 28.41 11.84
N GLU A 53 -21.24 28.86 10.58
CA GLU A 53 -22.07 28.24 9.55
C GLU A 53 -21.63 26.78 9.24
N LEU A 54 -20.32 26.50 9.19
CA LEU A 54 -19.79 25.13 9.04
C LEU A 54 -20.16 24.22 10.22
N LEU A 55 -20.13 24.75 11.45
CA LEU A 55 -20.44 24.00 12.66
C LEU A 55 -21.93 23.74 12.84
N GLU A 56 -22.78 24.69 12.46
CA GLU A 56 -24.23 24.56 12.52
C GLU A 56 -24.79 23.64 11.43
N HIS A 57 -24.27 23.75 10.20
CA HIS A 57 -24.82 23.06 9.02
C HIS A 57 -24.03 21.82 8.60
N GLY A 58 -22.86 21.57 9.20
CA GLY A 58 -22.06 20.39 8.95
C GLY A 58 -22.79 19.09 9.32
N PRO A 59 -22.71 18.02 8.49
CA PRO A 59 -23.49 16.79 8.70
C PRO A 59 -22.94 15.88 9.80
N LEU A 60 -21.74 16.18 10.30
CA LEU A 60 -20.97 15.34 11.23
C LEU A 60 -20.31 16.19 12.32
N PRO A 61 -19.98 15.59 13.48
CA PRO A 61 -19.15 16.25 14.47
C PRO A 61 -17.79 16.64 13.88
N SER A 62 -17.28 17.81 14.27
CA SER A 62 -16.13 18.44 13.60
C SER A 62 -14.93 18.64 14.51
N ILE A 63 -13.76 18.66 13.89
CA ILE A 63 -12.49 19.14 14.41
C ILE A 63 -12.23 20.50 13.77
N ILE A 64 -11.98 21.54 14.55
CA ILE A 64 -11.45 22.80 14.03
C ILE A 64 -9.94 22.79 14.18
N THR A 65 -9.23 22.98 13.07
CA THR A 65 -7.77 23.01 13.02
C THR A 65 -7.33 24.29 12.31
N CYS A 66 -6.58 25.14 13.00
CA CYS A 66 -5.84 26.26 12.41
C CYS A 66 -4.34 25.98 12.54
N ARG A 67 -3.80 25.25 11.57
CA ARG A 67 -2.44 24.70 11.56
C ARG A 67 -1.41 25.78 11.25
N SER A 68 -0.38 25.90 12.10
CA SER A 68 0.71 26.85 11.85
C SER A 68 1.59 26.45 10.66
N SER A 69 2.18 27.43 9.98
CA SER A 69 3.14 27.21 8.89
C SER A 69 4.40 26.45 9.29
N ARG A 70 4.73 26.37 10.59
CA ARG A 70 5.84 25.56 11.11
C ARG A 70 5.51 24.07 11.20
N GLU A 71 4.22 23.73 11.25
CA GLU A 71 3.71 22.35 11.24
C GLU A 71 2.90 22.07 9.97
N GLY A 72 3.22 22.73 8.86
CA GLY A 72 2.69 22.41 7.53
C GLY A 72 1.30 22.96 7.20
N GLY A 73 0.81 23.97 7.93
CA GLY A 73 -0.40 24.71 7.57
C GLY A 73 -0.13 26.05 6.88
N ALA A 74 -1.20 26.82 6.60
CA ALA A 74 -1.08 28.14 5.98
C ALA A 74 -0.99 29.30 7.00
N TRP A 75 -1.31 29.07 8.28
CA TRP A 75 -1.34 30.14 9.27
C TRP A 75 0.06 30.70 9.57
N SER A 76 0.21 32.02 9.38
CA SER A 76 1.46 32.75 9.65
C SER A 76 1.27 34.04 10.45
N GLY A 77 0.03 34.32 10.89
CA GLY A 77 -0.34 35.47 11.72
C GLY A 77 0.12 35.37 13.17
N HIS A 78 -0.28 36.35 14.00
CA HIS A 78 0.11 36.38 15.40
C HIS A 78 -0.64 35.34 16.23
N GLU A 79 0.08 34.61 17.08
CA GLU A 79 -0.48 33.56 17.94
C GLU A 79 -1.66 34.03 18.80
N THR A 80 -1.63 35.28 19.26
CA THR A 80 -2.73 35.87 20.02
C THR A 80 -4.03 35.98 19.23
N ASP A 81 -3.94 36.18 17.92
CA ASP A 81 -5.10 36.34 17.04
C ASP A 81 -5.72 34.97 16.77
N ARG A 82 -4.87 33.97 16.48
CA ARG A 82 -5.28 32.56 16.34
C ARG A 82 -6.00 32.06 17.59
N VAL A 83 -5.42 32.27 18.76
CA VAL A 83 -6.01 31.84 20.04
C VAL A 83 -7.32 32.60 20.32
N SER A 84 -7.40 33.88 19.98
CA SER A 84 -8.63 34.67 20.15
C SER A 84 -9.74 34.20 19.20
N LEU A 85 -9.40 33.78 17.98
CA LEU A 85 -10.34 33.14 17.06
C LEU A 85 -10.88 31.84 17.66
N LEU A 86 -9.99 30.93 18.07
CA LEU A 86 -10.38 29.65 18.67
C LEU A 86 -11.21 29.82 19.96
N GLU A 87 -10.89 30.82 20.79
CA GLU A 87 -11.68 31.17 21.98
C GLU A 87 -13.12 31.56 21.60
N ARG A 88 -13.29 32.41 20.56
CA ARG A 88 -14.62 32.82 20.08
C ARG A 88 -15.42 31.64 19.53
N ILE A 89 -14.77 30.76 18.77
CA ILE A 89 -15.40 29.56 18.22
C ILE A 89 -15.80 28.56 19.30
N GLY A 90 -14.94 28.35 20.30
CA GLY A 90 -15.19 27.39 21.38
C GLY A 90 -16.32 27.78 22.34
N VAL A 91 -16.73 29.06 22.35
CA VAL A 91 -17.89 29.55 23.13
C VAL A 91 -19.09 29.93 22.26
N SER A 92 -19.09 29.56 20.98
CA SER A 92 -20.21 29.80 20.07
C SER A 92 -21.45 28.98 20.46
N ASN A 93 -22.58 29.24 19.80
CA ASN A 93 -23.81 28.46 20.02
C ASN A 93 -23.67 26.98 19.60
N HIS A 94 -22.77 26.71 18.66
CA HIS A 94 -22.49 25.39 18.09
C HIS A 94 -20.99 25.13 18.16
N PRO A 95 -20.42 24.86 19.35
CA PRO A 95 -18.99 24.65 19.49
C PRO A 95 -18.57 23.34 18.77
N PRO A 96 -17.32 23.26 18.27
CA PRO A 96 -16.85 22.07 17.61
C PRO A 96 -16.73 20.90 18.59
N ARG A 97 -16.72 19.68 18.06
CA ARG A 97 -16.51 18.51 18.91
C ARG A 97 -15.08 18.46 19.46
N TYR A 98 -14.12 18.87 18.62
CA TYR A 98 -12.72 18.96 19.02
C TYR A 98 -12.06 20.24 18.48
N LEU A 99 -11.11 20.77 19.24
CA LEU A 99 -10.10 21.72 18.77
C LEU A 99 -8.77 20.99 18.61
N ASP A 100 -8.07 21.18 17.51
CA ASP A 100 -6.68 20.73 17.33
C ASP A 100 -5.72 21.92 17.52
N PHE A 101 -4.76 21.76 18.43
CA PHE A 101 -3.77 22.77 18.74
C PHE A 101 -2.38 22.13 18.90
N GLU A 102 -1.35 22.75 18.34
CA GLU A 102 0.02 22.22 18.38
C GLU A 102 0.58 22.23 19.81
N LEU A 103 1.21 21.13 20.21
CA LEU A 103 1.84 20.97 21.52
C LEU A 103 2.88 22.06 21.78
N ASP A 104 3.73 22.35 20.78
CA ASP A 104 4.81 23.32 20.91
C ASP A 104 4.28 24.75 21.10
N ASP A 105 3.13 25.08 20.53
CA ASP A 105 2.49 26.39 20.73
C ASP A 105 1.73 26.44 22.05
N TYR A 106 1.06 25.35 22.43
CA TYR A 106 0.41 25.20 23.74
C TYR A 106 1.40 25.41 24.89
N LEU A 107 2.56 24.74 24.84
CA LEU A 107 3.58 24.80 25.89
C LEU A 107 4.42 26.08 25.87
N ARG A 108 4.41 26.84 24.77
CA ARG A 108 5.25 28.06 24.66
C ARG A 108 4.86 29.14 25.66
N SER A 109 3.57 29.23 26.01
CA SER A 109 3.05 30.30 26.84
C SER A 109 1.93 29.83 27.74
N ALA A 110 2.11 30.00 29.05
CA ALA A 110 1.05 29.73 30.04
C ALA A 110 -0.24 30.50 29.75
N ASN A 111 -0.14 31.71 29.17
CA ASN A 111 -1.32 32.49 28.77
C ASN A 111 -2.05 31.87 27.57
N VAL A 112 -1.32 31.26 26.63
CA VAL A 112 -1.93 30.55 25.49
C VAL A 112 -2.64 29.30 25.99
N ALA A 113 -1.94 28.46 26.76
CA ALA A 113 -2.53 27.27 27.37
C ALA A 113 -3.79 27.60 28.17
N GLN A 114 -3.73 28.62 29.03
CA GLN A 114 -4.89 29.05 29.82
C GLN A 114 -6.08 29.46 28.96
N LYS A 115 -5.87 30.19 27.85
CA LYS A 115 -6.97 30.61 26.97
C LYS A 115 -7.61 29.43 26.24
N ILE A 116 -6.81 28.48 25.75
CA ILE A 116 -7.33 27.26 25.13
C ILE A 116 -8.08 26.42 26.17
N ASP A 117 -7.52 26.28 27.38
CA ASP A 117 -8.15 25.56 28.49
C ASP A 117 -9.54 26.12 28.84
N LEU A 118 -9.79 27.43 28.68
CA LEU A 118 -11.11 28.04 28.96
C LEU A 118 -12.24 27.56 28.03
N VAL A 119 -11.91 26.97 26.89
CA VAL A 119 -12.88 26.58 25.85
C VAL A 119 -12.87 25.09 25.53
N VAL A 120 -12.21 24.28 26.36
CA VAL A 120 -12.19 22.83 26.25
C VAL A 120 -12.54 22.15 27.57
N SER A 121 -12.99 20.90 27.49
CA SER A 121 -13.40 20.08 28.63
C SER A 121 -12.18 19.52 29.36
N HIS A 122 -12.12 19.69 30.68
CA HIS A 122 -11.11 19.09 31.55
C HIS A 122 -11.53 19.15 33.03
N ASP A 123 -10.90 18.36 33.90
CA ASP A 123 -11.29 18.21 35.33
C ASP A 123 -11.31 19.51 36.16
N ARG A 124 -10.63 20.56 35.68
CA ARG A 124 -10.53 21.87 36.34
C ARG A 124 -11.38 22.94 35.66
N GLN A 125 -12.17 22.57 34.65
CA GLN A 125 -12.99 23.49 33.90
C GLN A 125 -14.16 23.98 34.77
N ALA A 126 -14.36 25.30 34.80
CA ALA A 126 -15.41 25.93 35.60
C ALA A 126 -16.73 26.11 34.81
N ARG A 127 -16.66 26.07 33.47
CA ARG A 127 -17.80 26.21 32.56
C ARG A 127 -18.27 24.83 32.09
N ASP A 128 -19.54 24.72 31.71
CA ASP A 128 -20.05 23.50 31.08
C ASP A 128 -19.62 23.50 29.60
N VAL A 129 -18.56 22.78 29.29
CA VAL A 129 -17.93 22.73 27.95
C VAL A 129 -17.64 21.28 27.58
N ASP A 130 -18.13 20.87 26.41
CA ASP A 130 -18.01 19.50 25.89
C ASP A 130 -16.92 19.33 24.80
N THR A 131 -16.31 20.43 24.36
CA THR A 131 -15.25 20.45 23.34
C THR A 131 -13.99 19.76 23.85
N GLY A 132 -13.51 18.73 23.16
CA GLY A 132 -12.24 18.08 23.52
C GLY A 132 -11.04 18.77 22.88
N LEU A 133 -9.89 18.77 23.57
CA LEU A 133 -8.62 19.23 22.97
C LEU A 133 -7.83 18.05 22.39
N ILE A 134 -7.47 18.18 21.12
CA ILE A 134 -6.43 17.38 20.47
C ILE A 134 -5.13 18.18 20.59
N LEU A 135 -4.15 17.67 21.33
CA LEU A 135 -2.79 18.20 21.27
C LEU A 135 -2.03 17.46 20.20
N SER A 136 -1.53 18.20 19.22
CA SER A 136 -0.90 17.62 18.03
C SER A 136 0.58 17.96 17.89
N SER A 137 1.31 17.12 17.16
CA SER A 137 2.68 17.37 16.77
C SER A 137 2.99 16.69 15.44
N HIS A 138 3.55 17.45 14.49
CA HIS A 138 3.87 16.98 13.15
C HIS A 138 5.37 17.14 12.87
N ASP A 139 6.02 16.09 12.37
CA ASP A 139 7.42 16.12 11.95
C ASP A 139 7.58 15.63 10.50
N PHE A 140 7.87 16.56 9.59
CA PHE A 140 7.97 16.28 8.16
C PHE A 140 9.33 15.71 7.75
N ASP A 141 10.35 15.82 8.61
CA ASP A 141 11.71 15.34 8.32
C ASP A 141 11.88 13.87 8.71
N GLY A 142 11.11 13.39 9.68
CA GLY A 142 11.08 11.98 10.06
C GLY A 142 10.64 11.76 11.50
N ARG A 143 10.94 10.58 12.05
CA ARG A 143 10.69 10.26 13.45
C ARG A 143 11.38 11.30 14.37
N PRO A 144 10.63 12.08 15.19
CA PRO A 144 11.21 13.14 16.01
C PRO A 144 12.15 12.57 17.06
N ARG A 145 13.30 13.22 17.32
CA ARG A 145 14.29 12.72 18.29
C ARG A 145 13.74 12.64 19.71
N ASP A 146 12.84 13.56 20.04
CA ASP A 146 12.18 13.72 21.33
C ASP A 146 10.76 13.12 21.37
N LEU A 147 10.43 12.17 20.46
CA LEU A 147 9.12 11.52 20.36
C LEU A 147 8.51 11.12 21.72
N THR A 148 9.26 10.36 22.52
CA THR A 148 8.79 9.88 23.84
C THR A 148 8.49 11.04 24.79
N ARG A 149 9.27 12.12 24.74
CA ARG A 149 9.03 13.32 25.54
C ARG A 149 7.74 14.01 25.11
N ARG A 150 7.51 14.19 23.80
CA ARG A 150 6.27 14.80 23.29
C ARG A 150 5.03 14.03 23.72
N VAL A 151 5.08 12.70 23.63
CA VAL A 151 4.00 11.82 24.09
C VAL A 151 3.75 11.98 25.60
N ALA A 152 4.81 12.01 26.41
CA ALA A 152 4.70 12.23 27.85
C ALA A 152 4.15 13.63 28.19
N ASP A 153 4.64 14.67 27.51
CA ASP A 153 4.20 16.05 27.71
C ASP A 153 2.70 16.20 27.39
N MET A 154 2.19 15.57 26.33
CA MET A 154 0.76 15.50 26.02
C MET A 154 -0.04 14.77 27.11
N ALA A 155 0.41 13.58 27.52
CA ALA A 155 -0.27 12.76 28.52
C ALA A 155 -0.33 13.43 29.92
N MET A 156 0.61 14.34 30.21
CA MET A 156 0.63 15.12 31.45
C MET A 156 -0.36 16.29 31.46
N GLN A 157 -0.87 16.72 30.29
CA GLN A 157 -1.84 17.82 30.24
C GLN A 157 -3.24 17.32 30.57
N SER A 158 -3.80 17.80 31.68
CA SER A 158 -5.19 17.46 32.08
C SER A 158 -6.22 17.85 31.01
N SER A 159 -5.90 18.84 30.18
CA SER A 159 -6.76 19.32 29.11
C SER A 159 -6.67 18.49 27.83
N CYS A 160 -5.64 17.66 27.66
CA CYS A 160 -5.44 16.86 26.46
C CYS A 160 -6.38 15.66 26.43
N ALA A 161 -7.50 15.80 25.72
CA ALA A 161 -8.46 14.72 25.51
C ALA A 161 -7.89 13.65 24.57
N ILE A 162 -7.16 14.07 23.53
CA ILE A 162 -6.55 13.17 22.54
C ILE A 162 -5.12 13.63 22.23
N SER A 163 -4.17 12.70 22.26
CA SER A 163 -2.80 12.94 21.79
C SER A 163 -2.69 12.63 20.31
N LYS A 164 -2.12 13.53 19.50
CA LYS A 164 -1.93 13.34 18.06
C LYS A 164 -0.46 13.50 17.70
N ILE A 165 0.18 12.43 17.24
CA ILE A 165 1.57 12.46 16.78
C ILE A 165 1.64 11.96 15.35
N VAL A 166 2.26 12.76 14.47
CA VAL A 166 2.37 12.45 13.05
C VAL A 166 3.80 12.70 12.58
N TRP A 167 4.40 11.77 11.83
CA TRP A 167 5.75 11.97 11.29
C TRP A 167 5.97 11.30 9.94
N SER A 168 6.90 11.81 9.13
CA SER A 168 7.30 11.18 7.86
C SER A 168 8.00 9.84 8.10
N ALA A 169 7.47 8.76 7.52
CA ALA A 169 8.16 7.47 7.54
C ALA A 169 9.29 7.45 6.50
N ARG A 170 10.46 7.00 6.94
CA ARG A 170 11.64 6.72 6.10
C ARG A 170 11.74 5.25 5.74
N SER A 171 11.00 4.40 6.46
CA SER A 171 10.83 2.98 6.16
C SER A 171 9.54 2.46 6.77
N LEU A 172 9.07 1.30 6.32
CA LEU A 172 7.90 0.63 6.92
C LEU A 172 8.01 0.41 8.43
N ARG A 173 9.23 0.24 8.97
CA ARG A 173 9.46 0.02 10.40
C ARG A 173 9.01 1.19 11.27
N ASP A 174 8.95 2.40 10.72
CA ASP A 174 8.51 3.58 11.48
C ASP A 174 7.05 3.45 11.92
N ASN A 175 6.22 2.73 11.16
CA ASN A 175 4.83 2.45 11.55
C ASN A 175 4.73 1.53 12.78
N LEU A 176 5.73 0.66 13.00
CA LEU A 176 5.74 -0.25 14.16
C LEU A 176 5.86 0.55 15.47
N GLU A 177 6.69 1.60 15.48
CA GLU A 177 6.78 2.50 16.63
C GLU A 177 5.47 3.27 16.85
N ALA A 178 4.74 3.63 15.77
CA ALA A 178 3.39 4.20 15.90
C ALA A 178 2.42 3.22 16.57
N PHE A 179 2.47 1.94 16.22
CA PHE A 179 1.64 0.90 16.84
C PHE A 179 1.97 0.69 18.31
N ASP A 180 3.25 0.72 18.67
CA ASP A 180 3.70 0.61 20.07
C ASP A 180 3.16 1.78 20.90
N LEU A 181 3.22 3.00 20.36
CA LEU A 181 2.64 4.19 20.99
C LEU A 181 1.13 4.06 21.19
N LEU A 182 0.41 3.58 20.16
CA LEU A 182 -1.02 3.32 20.28
C LEU A 182 -1.28 2.31 21.41
N ARG A 183 -0.58 1.18 21.45
CA ARG A 183 -0.79 0.16 22.50
C ARG A 183 -0.48 0.67 23.91
N ALA A 184 0.54 1.52 24.06
CA ALA A 184 0.99 2.06 25.34
C ALA A 184 0.29 3.36 25.79
N ARG A 185 -0.65 3.89 24.99
CA ARG A 185 -1.28 5.21 25.20
C ARG A 185 -1.97 5.35 26.57
N ALA A 186 -1.84 6.52 27.20
CA ALA A 186 -2.52 6.85 28.45
C ALA A 186 -3.94 7.40 28.24
N ASN A 187 -4.11 8.19 27.19
CA ASN A 187 -5.35 8.77 26.70
C ASN A 187 -5.61 8.28 25.25
N PRO A 188 -6.82 8.48 24.69
CA PRO A 188 -7.05 8.25 23.26
C PRO A 188 -5.97 8.90 22.40
N MET A 189 -5.48 8.19 21.37
CA MET A 189 -4.32 8.63 20.61
C MET A 189 -4.49 8.44 19.12
N ILE A 190 -3.99 9.40 18.35
CA ILE A 190 -3.78 9.34 16.91
C ILE A 190 -2.27 9.27 16.70
N ALA A 191 -1.77 8.16 16.15
CA ALA A 191 -0.36 8.02 15.79
C ALA A 191 -0.28 7.55 14.33
N LEU A 192 0.22 8.40 13.45
CA LEU A 192 0.23 8.16 12.00
C LEU A 192 1.59 8.49 11.40
N CYS A 193 1.95 7.75 10.35
CA CYS A 193 3.12 8.02 9.55
C CYS A 193 2.72 8.61 8.19
N MET A 194 3.49 9.58 7.68
CA MET A 194 3.32 10.20 6.36
C MET A 194 4.25 9.58 5.33
N GLY A 195 3.96 9.86 4.06
CA GLY A 195 4.77 9.46 2.91
C GLY A 195 4.51 8.03 2.45
N GLU A 196 5.26 7.60 1.43
CA GLU A 196 5.08 6.29 0.77
C GLU A 196 5.14 5.10 1.73
N PHE A 197 5.94 5.19 2.78
CA PHE A 197 6.08 4.15 3.79
C PHE A 197 5.00 4.19 4.88
N GLY A 198 4.19 5.25 4.96
CA GLY A 198 3.28 5.52 6.08
C GLY A 198 1.90 4.86 5.98
N GLY A 199 1.52 4.32 4.82
CA GLY A 199 0.17 3.80 4.57
C GLY A 199 -0.28 2.72 5.57
N MET A 200 0.65 1.89 6.07
CA MET A 200 0.36 0.83 7.04
C MET A 200 -0.22 1.39 8.35
N SER A 201 0.31 2.50 8.87
CA SER A 201 -0.21 3.14 10.09
C SER A 201 -1.64 3.67 9.94
N ARG A 202 -2.02 4.10 8.74
CA ARG A 202 -3.35 4.64 8.43
C ARG A 202 -4.40 3.55 8.33
N VAL A 203 -4.07 2.43 7.68
CA VAL A 203 -5.00 1.30 7.48
C VAL A 203 -5.17 0.50 8.78
N LEU A 204 -4.08 0.25 9.52
CA LEU A 204 -4.10 -0.60 10.72
C LEU A 204 -4.44 0.15 12.01
N ALA A 205 -4.82 1.44 11.95
CA ALA A 205 -5.25 2.18 13.13
C ALA A 205 -6.32 1.44 13.98
N PRO A 206 -7.36 0.79 13.40
CA PRO A 206 -8.33 0.00 14.17
C PRO A 206 -7.73 -1.18 14.92
N LYS A 207 -6.76 -1.87 14.32
CA LYS A 207 -6.09 -3.05 14.92
C LYS A 207 -5.36 -2.69 16.20
N PHE A 208 -4.74 -1.52 16.25
CA PHE A 208 -3.96 -1.05 17.42
C PHE A 208 -4.73 -0.06 18.32
N GLY A 209 -6.00 0.19 18.00
CA GLY A 209 -6.87 1.05 18.81
C GLY A 209 -6.58 2.55 18.67
N GLY A 210 -6.09 2.98 17.52
CA GLY A 210 -6.00 4.40 17.17
C GLY A 210 -7.37 5.08 17.26
N PHE A 211 -7.40 6.34 17.66
CA PHE A 211 -8.65 7.08 17.85
C PHE A 211 -9.33 7.37 16.50
N LEU A 212 -8.56 7.85 15.53
CA LEU A 212 -9.01 8.05 14.16
C LEU A 212 -7.87 7.92 13.16
N THR A 213 -8.22 7.83 11.87
CA THR A 213 -7.32 8.03 10.73
C THR A 213 -7.87 9.17 9.86
N PHE A 214 -6.99 9.90 9.18
CA PHE A 214 -7.38 10.96 8.24
C PHE A 214 -7.40 10.40 6.82
N ALA A 215 -8.50 10.66 6.11
CA ALA A 215 -8.75 10.17 4.76
C ALA A 215 -9.43 11.26 3.93
N PRO A 216 -8.86 11.67 2.78
CA PRO A 216 -9.51 12.60 1.86
C PRO A 216 -10.70 11.93 1.17
N LEU A 217 -11.50 12.74 0.47
CA LEU A 217 -12.69 12.26 -0.24
C LEU A 217 -12.28 11.30 -1.38
N ASP A 218 -11.44 11.78 -2.28
CA ASP A 218 -10.83 11.00 -3.35
C ASP A 218 -9.30 10.99 -3.23
N ASP A 219 -8.64 10.09 -3.96
CA ASP A 219 -7.18 9.90 -3.88
C ASP A 219 -6.40 11.13 -4.42
N ASP A 220 -7.04 12.01 -5.17
CA ASP A 220 -6.44 13.27 -5.68
C ASP A 220 -6.50 14.43 -4.67
N ASP A 221 -7.27 14.29 -3.59
CA ASP A 221 -7.53 15.35 -2.60
C ASP A 221 -6.62 15.26 -1.35
N GLU A 222 -5.41 14.68 -1.48
CA GLU A 222 -4.50 14.49 -0.34
C GLU A 222 -4.09 15.84 0.31
N THR A 223 -4.37 15.99 1.60
CA THR A 223 -3.90 17.15 2.42
C THR A 223 -2.57 16.88 3.13
N ALA A 224 -2.11 15.64 3.13
CA ALA A 224 -0.82 15.22 3.67
C ALA A 224 -0.32 13.97 2.94
N PRO A 225 1.00 13.85 2.65
CA PRO A 225 1.53 12.75 1.83
C PRO A 225 1.17 11.35 2.34
N GLY A 226 0.72 10.50 1.42
CA GLY A 226 0.41 9.10 1.66
C GLY A 226 -0.93 8.90 2.36
N GLN A 227 -1.84 9.86 2.22
CA GLN A 227 -3.23 9.69 2.63
C GLN A 227 -3.92 8.65 1.72
N ILE A 228 -4.93 7.99 2.26
CA ILE A 228 -5.71 6.97 1.55
C ILE A 228 -7.15 7.46 1.60
N SER A 229 -7.83 7.56 0.47
CA SER A 229 -9.21 8.05 0.42
C SER A 229 -10.17 7.22 1.27
N ILE A 230 -11.31 7.83 1.61
CA ILE A 230 -12.39 7.15 2.34
C ILE A 230 -12.83 5.88 1.60
N ARG A 231 -13.04 5.98 0.28
CA ARG A 231 -13.41 4.83 -0.56
C ARG A 231 -12.35 3.74 -0.52
N THR A 232 -11.08 4.07 -0.69
CA THR A 232 -10.01 3.06 -0.66
C THR A 232 -9.90 2.39 0.72
N LEU A 233 -10.04 3.13 1.83
CA LEU A 233 -10.09 2.54 3.17
C LEU A 233 -11.27 1.58 3.34
N LYS A 234 -12.47 1.97 2.89
CA LYS A 234 -13.68 1.16 3.06
C LYS A 234 -13.75 -0.03 2.11
N ASP A 235 -13.56 0.21 0.83
CA ASP A 235 -13.87 -0.76 -0.21
C ASP A 235 -12.70 -1.71 -0.46
N THR A 236 -11.46 -1.18 -0.44
CA THR A 236 -10.26 -2.00 -0.64
C THR A 236 -9.79 -2.62 0.67
N TYR A 237 -9.57 -1.81 1.71
CA TYR A 237 -8.99 -2.31 2.96
C TYR A 237 -10.02 -2.82 3.98
N ARG A 238 -11.32 -2.65 3.71
CA ARG A 238 -12.41 -3.09 4.59
C ARG A 238 -12.21 -2.58 6.02
N PHE A 239 -11.86 -1.30 6.14
CA PHE A 239 -11.43 -0.65 7.37
C PHE A 239 -12.33 -0.94 8.57
N ASP A 240 -13.65 -0.95 8.36
CA ASP A 240 -14.65 -1.21 9.40
C ASP A 240 -14.61 -2.66 9.96
N SER A 241 -14.01 -3.61 9.23
CA SER A 241 -13.85 -5.01 9.62
C SER A 241 -12.55 -5.30 10.39
N ILE A 242 -11.58 -4.38 10.33
CA ILE A 242 -10.26 -4.56 10.96
C ILE A 242 -10.41 -4.51 12.47
N LYS A 243 -9.92 -5.56 13.14
CA LYS A 243 -9.95 -5.71 14.60
C LYS A 243 -8.59 -6.19 15.12
N PRO A 244 -8.35 -6.19 16.45
CA PRO A 244 -7.06 -6.60 17.01
C PRO A 244 -6.58 -7.98 16.57
N SER A 245 -7.49 -8.93 16.29
CA SER A 245 -7.15 -10.29 15.84
C SER A 245 -6.91 -10.45 14.33
N THR A 246 -7.16 -9.41 13.54
CA THR A 246 -7.07 -9.52 12.07
C THR A 246 -5.63 -9.81 11.65
N ARG A 247 -5.44 -10.87 10.87
CA ARG A 247 -4.13 -11.26 10.32
C ARG A 247 -3.67 -10.26 9.26
N VAL A 248 -2.38 -9.91 9.25
CA VAL A 248 -1.84 -8.94 8.29
C VAL A 248 -1.06 -9.66 7.20
N TYR A 249 -1.40 -9.33 5.95
CA TYR A 249 -0.73 -9.77 4.74
C TYR A 249 -0.30 -8.55 3.92
N GLY A 250 0.55 -8.73 2.91
CA GLY A 250 0.80 -7.64 1.97
C GLY A 250 1.72 -7.96 0.81
N ILE A 251 1.80 -7.01 -0.12
CA ILE A 251 2.73 -7.04 -1.25
C ILE A 251 4.03 -6.33 -0.85
N ILE A 252 5.11 -7.09 -0.77
CA ILE A 252 6.46 -6.65 -0.43
C ILE A 252 7.26 -6.40 -1.70
N GLY A 253 7.78 -5.20 -1.88
CA GLY A 253 8.49 -4.84 -3.10
C GLY A 253 8.93 -3.39 -3.16
N TRP A 254 9.52 -3.02 -4.30
CA TRP A 254 9.78 -1.64 -4.65
C TRP A 254 9.77 -1.39 -6.17
N PRO A 255 8.97 -0.42 -6.66
CA PRO A 255 7.83 0.21 -5.99
C PRO A 255 6.61 -0.75 -5.90
N VAL A 256 5.66 -0.48 -5.00
CA VAL A 256 4.40 -1.24 -4.88
C VAL A 256 3.12 -0.39 -4.92
N GLY A 257 3.26 0.93 -5.11
CA GLY A 257 2.14 1.88 -5.09
C GLY A 257 1.05 1.55 -6.13
N ALA A 258 1.42 1.07 -7.32
CA ALA A 258 0.48 0.73 -8.39
C ALA A 258 -0.04 -0.72 -8.35
N SER A 259 0.31 -1.51 -7.32
CA SER A 259 -0.10 -2.91 -7.28
C SER A 259 -1.61 -3.06 -7.04
N TRP A 260 -2.24 -3.94 -7.82
CA TRP A 260 -3.64 -4.39 -7.65
C TRP A 260 -3.82 -5.53 -6.63
N SER A 261 -2.72 -6.10 -6.11
CA SER A 261 -2.77 -7.20 -5.13
C SER A 261 -3.62 -6.88 -3.90
N PRO A 262 -3.60 -5.66 -3.31
CA PRO A 262 -4.49 -5.32 -2.19
C PRO A 262 -5.98 -5.45 -2.54
N SER A 263 -6.42 -4.94 -3.69
CA SER A 263 -7.83 -5.01 -4.10
C SER A 263 -8.26 -6.45 -4.31
N VAL A 264 -7.43 -7.23 -5.00
CA VAL A 264 -7.74 -8.62 -5.34
C VAL A 264 -7.78 -9.52 -4.09
N HIS A 265 -6.77 -9.46 -3.22
CA HIS A 265 -6.72 -10.33 -2.04
C HIS A 265 -7.73 -9.92 -0.96
N ASN A 266 -7.96 -8.63 -0.72
CA ASN A 266 -8.97 -8.23 0.26
C ASN A 266 -10.38 -8.64 -0.17
N ALA A 267 -10.72 -8.51 -1.46
CA ALA A 267 -12.00 -9.02 -1.97
C ALA A 267 -12.11 -10.54 -1.84
N GLY A 268 -11.03 -11.27 -2.12
CA GLY A 268 -10.97 -12.72 -1.90
C GLY A 268 -11.20 -13.07 -0.42
N PHE A 269 -10.53 -12.39 0.51
CA PHE A 269 -10.67 -12.61 1.94
C PHE A 269 -12.10 -12.35 2.40
N ASP A 270 -12.73 -11.30 1.88
CA ASP A 270 -14.11 -10.95 2.20
C ASP A 270 -15.10 -12.03 1.78
N ALA A 271 -14.98 -12.49 0.53
CA ALA A 271 -15.88 -13.48 -0.05
C ALA A 271 -15.90 -14.82 0.71
N ILE A 272 -14.80 -15.18 1.40
CA ILE A 272 -14.71 -16.41 2.20
C ILE A 272 -14.78 -16.16 3.71
N GLY A 273 -15.01 -14.92 4.15
CA GLY A 273 -15.03 -14.53 5.56
C GLY A 273 -13.70 -14.76 6.28
N HIS A 274 -12.57 -14.62 5.58
CA HIS A 274 -11.23 -14.69 6.18
C HIS A 274 -10.90 -13.39 6.91
N ASP A 275 -10.55 -13.49 8.19
CA ASP A 275 -10.16 -12.37 9.05
C ASP A 275 -8.70 -11.95 8.79
N GLY A 276 -8.44 -11.48 7.57
CA GLY A 276 -7.14 -10.97 7.15
C GLY A 276 -7.28 -9.66 6.40
N VAL A 277 -6.27 -8.79 6.45
CA VAL A 277 -6.15 -7.58 5.65
C VAL A 277 -4.88 -7.63 4.82
N TYR A 278 -4.95 -7.26 3.55
CA TYR A 278 -3.81 -7.23 2.63
C TYR A 278 -3.36 -5.80 2.34
N LEU A 279 -2.10 -5.48 2.60
CA LEU A 279 -1.54 -4.13 2.52
C LEU A 279 -0.51 -3.97 1.39
N ARG A 280 -0.19 -2.71 1.07
CA ARG A 280 1.04 -2.37 0.33
C ARG A 280 2.19 -2.24 1.32
N LEU A 281 3.28 -2.97 1.10
CA LEU A 281 4.45 -3.00 1.96
C LEU A 281 5.72 -2.60 1.17
N PRO A 282 5.93 -1.29 0.91
CA PRO A 282 7.14 -0.82 0.24
C PRO A 282 8.39 -1.07 1.10
N ILE A 283 9.32 -1.84 0.57
CA ILE A 283 10.64 -2.07 1.16
C ILE A 283 11.67 -1.61 0.14
N ALA A 284 12.52 -0.64 0.50
CA ALA A 284 13.54 -0.15 -0.42
C ALA A 284 14.48 -1.27 -0.91
N PRO A 285 15.03 -1.17 -2.14
CA PRO A 285 15.94 -2.18 -2.69
C PRO A 285 17.15 -2.46 -1.79
N GLY A 286 17.61 -3.71 -1.79
CA GLY A 286 18.78 -4.16 -1.06
C GLY A 286 18.46 -5.21 0.01
N TRP A 287 19.49 -5.97 0.39
CA TRP A 287 19.36 -7.06 1.34
C TRP A 287 19.11 -6.57 2.77
N GLU A 288 19.86 -5.55 3.22
CA GLU A 288 19.80 -5.04 4.58
C GLU A 288 18.44 -4.39 4.89
N PRO A 289 17.87 -3.51 4.02
CA PRO A 289 16.52 -3.01 4.22
C PRO A 289 15.47 -4.12 4.26
N PHE A 290 15.59 -5.12 3.38
CA PHE A 290 14.69 -6.27 3.33
C PHE A 290 14.73 -7.10 4.61
N LYS A 291 15.91 -7.61 4.99
CA LYS A 291 16.09 -8.44 6.17
C LYS A 291 15.61 -7.73 7.43
N ALA A 292 16.03 -6.47 7.63
CA ALA A 292 15.69 -5.74 8.84
C ALA A 292 14.19 -5.40 8.91
N THR A 293 13.54 -5.09 7.78
CA THR A 293 12.10 -4.78 7.78
C THR A 293 11.26 -6.04 7.90
N LEU A 294 11.53 -7.08 7.10
CA LEU A 294 10.76 -8.32 7.16
C LEU A 294 10.87 -8.99 8.52
N GLY A 295 12.07 -9.04 9.12
CA GLY A 295 12.23 -9.51 10.49
C GLY A 295 11.41 -8.69 11.49
N ALA A 296 11.45 -7.36 11.40
CA ALA A 296 10.66 -6.50 12.28
C ALA A 296 9.14 -6.69 12.10
N LEU A 297 8.64 -6.98 10.90
CA LEU A 297 7.22 -7.28 10.68
C LEU A 297 6.83 -8.62 11.31
N ILE A 298 7.66 -9.65 11.16
CA ILE A 298 7.41 -10.99 11.73
C ILE A 298 7.45 -10.94 13.26
N ASP A 299 8.41 -10.22 13.83
CA ASP A 299 8.64 -10.18 15.28
C ASP A 299 7.72 -9.19 16.02
N HIS A 300 6.98 -8.33 15.32
CA HIS A 300 6.18 -7.28 15.96
C HIS A 300 4.94 -7.85 16.66
N GLU A 301 4.88 -7.64 17.97
CA GLU A 301 3.80 -8.13 18.79
C GLU A 301 2.47 -7.46 18.42
N GLY A 302 1.46 -8.28 18.11
CA GLY A 302 0.12 -7.83 17.78
C GLY A 302 -0.05 -7.35 16.34
N LEU A 303 1.00 -7.32 15.51
CA LEU A 303 0.84 -7.14 14.06
C LEU A 303 0.23 -8.38 13.40
N ASP A 304 0.49 -9.57 13.94
CA ASP A 304 0.00 -10.86 13.41
C ASP A 304 0.32 -11.01 11.91
N PHE A 305 1.55 -10.65 11.54
CA PHE A 305 2.01 -10.74 10.15
C PHE A 305 2.08 -12.20 9.72
N SER A 306 1.20 -12.58 8.80
CA SER A 306 0.94 -13.99 8.45
C SER A 306 1.53 -14.38 7.08
N GLY A 307 2.14 -13.42 6.36
CA GLY A 307 2.77 -13.68 5.07
C GLY A 307 2.60 -12.53 4.09
N GLY A 308 3.12 -12.72 2.88
CA GLY A 308 3.01 -11.70 1.85
C GLY A 308 3.49 -12.17 0.50
N SER A 309 2.96 -11.55 -0.55
CA SER A 309 3.54 -11.67 -1.88
C SER A 309 4.85 -10.88 -1.90
N VAL A 310 5.87 -11.39 -2.57
CA VAL A 310 7.16 -10.72 -2.75
C VAL A 310 7.39 -10.49 -4.23
N THR A 311 7.58 -9.23 -4.60
CA THR A 311 7.88 -8.83 -5.98
C THR A 311 9.29 -8.25 -6.09
N MET A 312 9.62 -7.71 -7.27
CA MET A 312 10.88 -7.04 -7.53
C MET A 312 11.18 -5.97 -6.45
N PRO A 313 12.44 -5.83 -5.99
CA PRO A 313 13.63 -6.65 -6.30
C PRO A 313 13.92 -7.74 -5.25
N HIS A 314 12.91 -8.24 -4.52
CA HIS A 314 13.13 -9.01 -3.29
C HIS A 314 12.93 -10.52 -3.41
N LYS A 315 12.63 -11.07 -4.59
CA LYS A 315 12.33 -12.50 -4.74
C LYS A 315 13.48 -13.44 -4.32
N GLU A 316 14.71 -13.07 -4.63
CA GLU A 316 15.92 -13.80 -4.20
C GLU A 316 16.25 -13.55 -2.72
N HIS A 317 15.99 -12.32 -2.25
CA HIS A 317 16.15 -11.97 -0.84
C HIS A 317 15.21 -12.78 0.05
N LEU A 318 13.97 -13.06 -0.37
CA LEU A 318 13.05 -13.91 0.39
C LEU A 318 13.64 -15.32 0.62
N VAL A 319 14.17 -15.95 -0.43
CA VAL A 319 14.81 -17.28 -0.32
C VAL A 319 15.95 -17.26 0.68
N ARG A 320 16.84 -16.26 0.57
CA ARG A 320 17.94 -16.09 1.51
C ARG A 320 17.45 -15.91 2.95
N PHE A 321 16.44 -15.07 3.17
CA PHE A 321 15.88 -14.79 4.49
C PHE A 321 15.30 -16.03 5.16
N VAL A 322 14.47 -16.78 4.43
CA VAL A 322 13.84 -18.00 4.95
C VAL A 322 14.89 -19.05 5.29
N LEU A 323 15.92 -19.24 4.45
CA LEU A 323 17.01 -20.18 4.74
C LEU A 323 17.86 -19.76 5.96
N GLU A 324 18.23 -18.48 6.07
CA GLU A 324 18.98 -17.96 7.22
C GLU A 324 18.20 -18.13 8.53
N ALA A 325 16.87 -18.07 8.47
CA ALA A 325 15.97 -18.27 9.60
C ALA A 325 15.63 -19.76 9.88
N GLY A 326 16.15 -20.70 9.09
CA GLY A 326 15.89 -22.14 9.26
C GLY A 326 14.50 -22.59 8.78
N GLY A 327 13.84 -21.79 7.94
CA GLY A 327 12.56 -22.12 7.33
C GLY A 327 12.67 -23.07 6.13
N THR A 328 11.57 -23.23 5.40
CA THR A 328 11.48 -24.19 4.28
C THR A 328 11.14 -23.53 2.96
N LEU A 329 11.53 -24.19 1.88
CA LEU A 329 11.30 -23.77 0.50
C LEU A 329 10.58 -24.89 -0.26
N ASP A 330 9.63 -24.54 -1.12
CA ASP A 330 9.10 -25.48 -2.10
C ASP A 330 10.17 -25.94 -3.11
N ALA A 331 9.84 -26.93 -3.95
CA ALA A 331 10.80 -27.51 -4.89
C ALA A 331 11.25 -26.48 -5.94
N VAL A 332 10.32 -25.65 -6.43
CA VAL A 332 10.58 -24.64 -7.46
C VAL A 332 11.48 -23.54 -6.92
N SER A 333 11.21 -22.96 -5.74
CA SER A 333 12.06 -21.93 -5.13
C SER A 333 13.45 -22.44 -4.82
N ARG A 334 13.60 -23.71 -4.38
CA ARG A 334 14.92 -24.33 -4.22
C ARG A 334 15.69 -24.40 -5.53
N ARG A 335 15.00 -24.72 -6.61
CA ARG A 335 15.60 -24.83 -7.93
C ARG A 335 15.99 -23.48 -8.50
N CYS A 336 15.07 -22.51 -8.51
CA CYS A 336 15.29 -21.23 -9.18
C CYS A 336 16.01 -20.17 -8.34
N GLY A 337 16.14 -20.39 -7.03
CA GLY A 337 16.73 -19.43 -6.11
C GLY A 337 15.85 -18.21 -5.83
N ALA A 338 14.57 -18.25 -6.22
CA ALA A 338 13.63 -17.15 -6.06
C ALA A 338 12.26 -17.62 -5.55
N ALA A 339 11.65 -16.82 -4.68
CA ALA A 339 10.32 -17.05 -4.14
C ALA A 339 9.51 -15.75 -4.23
N ASN A 340 8.21 -15.86 -4.49
CA ASN A 340 7.30 -14.72 -4.56
C ASN A 340 6.21 -14.77 -3.48
N THR A 341 6.24 -15.75 -2.58
CA THR A 341 5.19 -15.96 -1.58
C THR A 341 5.83 -16.38 -0.26
N LEU A 342 5.61 -15.58 0.79
CA LEU A 342 5.96 -15.92 2.16
C LEU A 342 4.70 -16.34 2.92
N LEU A 343 4.79 -17.43 3.67
CA LEU A 343 3.84 -17.84 4.70
C LEU A 343 4.57 -17.84 6.05
N VAL A 344 3.96 -17.19 7.04
CA VAL A 344 4.31 -17.34 8.46
C VAL A 344 3.22 -18.20 9.06
N ASP A 345 3.55 -19.42 9.48
CA ASP A 345 2.57 -20.34 10.06
C ASP A 345 2.19 -19.96 11.50
N GLU A 346 1.25 -20.68 12.10
CA GLU A 346 0.76 -20.38 13.46
C GLU A 346 1.80 -20.63 14.55
N ASP A 347 2.82 -21.44 14.29
CA ASP A 347 3.94 -21.73 15.18
C ASP A 347 5.13 -20.74 14.95
N GLY A 348 4.99 -19.79 14.03
CA GLY A 348 6.02 -18.84 13.62
C GLY A 348 7.03 -19.39 12.60
N GLY A 349 6.76 -20.57 12.04
CA GLY A 349 7.53 -21.19 10.97
C GLY A 349 7.47 -20.40 9.67
N LEU A 350 8.61 -20.29 8.99
CA LEU A 350 8.72 -19.57 7.73
C LEU A 350 8.75 -20.53 6.54
N HIS A 351 7.87 -20.29 5.58
CA HIS A 351 7.78 -21.06 4.35
C HIS A 351 7.76 -20.12 3.15
N ALA A 352 8.60 -20.39 2.15
CA ALA A 352 8.62 -19.65 0.90
C ALA A 352 8.25 -20.53 -0.29
N PHE A 353 7.40 -19.99 -1.15
CA PHE A 353 6.86 -20.65 -2.33
C PHE A 353 7.05 -19.79 -3.59
N ASN A 354 7.03 -20.45 -4.74
CA ASN A 354 7.00 -19.80 -6.04
C ASN A 354 5.68 -20.09 -6.76
N THR A 355 4.77 -19.12 -6.79
CA THR A 355 3.50 -19.23 -7.52
C THR A 355 3.58 -18.65 -8.94
N ASP A 356 4.66 -17.95 -9.30
CA ASP A 356 4.86 -17.45 -10.67
C ASP A 356 5.09 -18.60 -11.66
N ALA A 357 5.93 -19.58 -11.30
CA ALA A 357 6.27 -20.69 -12.18
C ALA A 357 5.04 -21.54 -12.57
N PRO A 358 4.23 -22.07 -11.63
CA PRO A 358 3.04 -22.81 -12.00
C PRO A 358 2.01 -21.94 -12.75
N ALA A 359 1.88 -20.66 -12.41
CA ALA A 359 0.99 -19.73 -13.12
C ALA A 359 1.41 -19.51 -14.58
N ALA A 360 2.71 -19.27 -14.82
CA ALA A 360 3.25 -19.08 -16.17
C ALA A 360 3.12 -20.34 -17.02
N VAL A 361 3.44 -21.50 -16.46
CA VAL A 361 3.28 -22.79 -17.15
C VAL A 361 1.81 -23.02 -17.51
N ALA A 362 0.88 -22.80 -16.57
CA ALA A 362 -0.55 -22.96 -16.81
C ALA A 362 -1.05 -22.03 -17.93
N CYS A 363 -0.68 -20.75 -17.90
CA CYS A 363 -1.03 -19.80 -18.96
C CYS A 363 -0.44 -20.20 -20.32
N LEU A 364 0.81 -20.65 -20.34
CA LEU A 364 1.47 -21.02 -21.59
C LEU A 364 0.82 -22.26 -22.21
N VAL A 365 0.59 -23.32 -21.44
CA VAL A 365 0.00 -24.55 -21.98
C VAL A 365 -1.44 -24.36 -22.43
N GLU A 366 -2.20 -23.52 -21.73
CA GLU A 366 -3.55 -23.13 -22.14
C GLU A 366 -3.54 -22.42 -23.50
N ALA A 367 -2.65 -21.42 -23.66
CA ALA A 367 -2.52 -20.71 -24.94
C ALA A 367 -1.95 -21.59 -26.06
N MET A 368 -1.13 -22.59 -25.71
CA MET A 368 -0.62 -23.59 -26.65
C MET A 368 -1.66 -24.68 -26.97
N GLU A 369 -2.78 -24.74 -26.24
CA GLU A 369 -3.82 -25.78 -26.32
C GLU A 369 -3.27 -27.19 -26.09
N ILE A 370 -2.35 -27.32 -25.12
CA ILE A 370 -1.73 -28.60 -24.73
C ILE A 370 -1.86 -28.84 -23.24
N THR A 371 -1.55 -30.05 -22.80
CA THR A 371 -1.39 -30.40 -21.39
C THR A 371 0.03 -30.12 -20.88
N PRO A 372 0.24 -29.92 -19.57
CA PRO A 372 1.59 -29.75 -19.01
C PRO A 372 2.57 -30.87 -19.35
N GLY A 373 2.10 -32.11 -19.54
CA GLY A 373 2.94 -33.25 -19.93
C GLY A 373 3.43 -33.19 -21.39
N GLU A 374 2.80 -32.38 -22.24
CA GLU A 374 3.16 -32.19 -23.65
C GLU A 374 4.16 -31.05 -23.87
N LEU A 375 4.60 -30.37 -22.80
CA LEU A 375 5.73 -29.44 -22.84
C LEU A 375 7.08 -30.14 -23.02
N ALA A 376 7.15 -31.45 -22.81
CA ALA A 376 8.38 -32.21 -22.95
C ALA A 376 8.95 -32.08 -24.38
N ASN A 377 10.22 -31.67 -24.46
CA ASN A 377 10.96 -31.39 -25.70
C ASN A 377 10.42 -30.23 -26.55
N ARG A 378 9.49 -29.41 -26.04
CA ARG A 378 9.10 -28.15 -26.67
C ARG A 378 10.20 -27.13 -26.49
N ARG A 379 10.50 -26.36 -27.54
CA ARG A 379 11.52 -25.31 -27.51
C ARG A 379 10.88 -23.98 -27.15
N VAL A 380 11.28 -23.43 -26.01
CA VAL A 380 10.73 -22.19 -25.47
C VAL A 380 11.84 -21.15 -25.33
N MET A 381 11.67 -20.00 -25.97
CA MET A 381 12.55 -18.85 -25.75
C MET A 381 12.01 -18.01 -24.60
N VAL A 382 12.87 -17.64 -23.65
CA VAL A 382 12.53 -16.77 -22.52
C VAL A 382 13.37 -15.50 -22.61
N LEU A 383 12.69 -14.35 -22.70
CA LEU A 383 13.32 -13.04 -22.68
C LEU A 383 13.42 -12.53 -21.24
N GLY A 384 14.63 -12.21 -20.80
CA GLY A 384 14.94 -11.73 -19.45
C GLY A 384 15.69 -12.75 -18.60
N ALA A 385 16.31 -12.25 -17.53
CA ALA A 385 17.08 -13.07 -16.58
C ALA A 385 16.82 -12.66 -15.10
N GLY A 386 15.68 -12.01 -14.83
CA GLY A 386 15.27 -11.62 -13.47
C GLY A 386 14.52 -12.73 -12.73
N GLY A 387 13.98 -12.41 -11.55
CA GLY A 387 13.27 -13.39 -10.71
C GLY A 387 12.06 -14.06 -11.38
N VAL A 388 11.31 -13.34 -12.24
CA VAL A 388 10.22 -13.94 -13.04
C VAL A 388 10.78 -14.90 -14.08
N ALA A 389 11.83 -14.50 -14.82
CA ALA A 389 12.48 -15.38 -15.80
C ALA A 389 13.01 -16.66 -15.15
N ARG A 390 13.68 -16.56 -13.99
CA ARG A 390 14.13 -17.72 -13.21
C ARG A 390 13.00 -18.67 -12.85
N ALA A 391 11.87 -18.13 -12.40
CA ALA A 391 10.69 -18.93 -12.07
C ALA A 391 10.10 -19.63 -13.31
N VAL A 392 9.90 -18.90 -14.40
CA VAL A 392 9.40 -19.43 -15.68
C VAL A 392 10.31 -20.54 -16.19
N VAL A 393 11.62 -20.30 -16.27
CA VAL A 393 12.61 -21.28 -16.74
C VAL A 393 12.56 -22.54 -15.88
N ALA A 394 12.56 -22.41 -14.55
CA ALA A 394 12.49 -23.57 -13.66
C ALA A 394 11.20 -24.39 -13.84
N GLY A 395 10.05 -23.73 -14.01
CA GLY A 395 8.77 -24.39 -14.26
C GLY A 395 8.73 -25.11 -15.61
N LEU A 396 9.28 -24.50 -16.66
CA LEU A 396 9.40 -25.12 -17.99
C LEU A 396 10.30 -26.36 -17.96
N LEU A 397 11.46 -26.26 -17.30
CA LEU A 397 12.39 -27.39 -17.19
C LEU A 397 11.82 -28.53 -16.33
N GLU A 398 11.00 -28.24 -15.33
CA GLU A 398 10.26 -29.25 -14.55
C GLU A 398 9.31 -30.07 -15.44
N HIS A 399 8.73 -29.44 -16.46
CA HIS A 399 7.81 -30.07 -17.41
C HIS A 399 8.48 -30.62 -18.68
N GLY A 400 9.81 -30.69 -18.72
CA GLY A 400 10.52 -31.35 -19.83
C GLY A 400 10.93 -30.45 -21.00
N ALA A 401 10.66 -29.14 -20.96
CA ALA A 401 10.94 -28.25 -22.08
C ALA A 401 12.45 -28.01 -22.31
N GLU A 402 12.81 -27.68 -23.54
CA GLU A 402 14.10 -27.11 -23.93
C GLU A 402 13.99 -25.58 -23.90
N VAL A 403 14.85 -24.91 -23.14
CA VAL A 403 14.71 -23.48 -22.84
C VAL A 403 15.92 -22.71 -23.31
N THR A 404 15.69 -21.66 -24.10
CA THR A 404 16.72 -20.71 -24.52
C THR A 404 16.48 -19.38 -23.84
N VAL A 405 17.43 -18.93 -23.01
CA VAL A 405 17.34 -17.65 -22.30
C VAL A 405 18.09 -16.57 -23.08
N VAL A 406 17.40 -15.46 -23.32
CA VAL A 406 17.95 -14.29 -24.00
C VAL A 406 17.79 -13.09 -23.09
N ASN A 407 18.86 -12.32 -22.88
CA ASN A 407 18.79 -11.10 -22.07
C ASN A 407 19.67 -10.00 -22.67
N ARG A 408 19.24 -8.74 -22.55
CA ARG A 408 20.00 -7.57 -23.05
C ARG A 408 21.46 -7.57 -22.57
N THR A 409 21.67 -7.93 -21.30
CA THR A 409 22.99 -8.16 -20.73
C THR A 409 23.26 -9.67 -20.73
N ASN A 410 24.03 -10.14 -21.71
CA ASN A 410 24.30 -11.57 -21.92
C ASN A 410 24.82 -12.28 -20.64
N GLN A 411 25.66 -11.58 -19.86
CA GLN A 411 26.22 -12.10 -18.62
C GLN A 411 25.14 -12.60 -17.63
N ARG A 412 23.99 -11.92 -17.52
CA ARG A 412 22.91 -12.36 -16.62
C ARG A 412 22.20 -13.63 -17.11
N ALA A 413 22.12 -13.81 -18.44
CA ALA A 413 21.58 -15.05 -19.00
C ALA A 413 22.55 -16.21 -18.71
N VAL A 414 23.86 -15.98 -18.90
CA VAL A 414 24.91 -16.95 -18.54
C VAL A 414 24.81 -17.35 -17.07
N GLU A 415 24.76 -16.38 -16.15
CA GLU A 415 24.62 -16.63 -14.71
C GLU A 415 23.37 -17.46 -14.39
N LEU A 416 22.22 -17.15 -15.00
CA LEU A 416 20.99 -17.92 -14.80
C LEU A 416 21.14 -19.38 -15.28
N VAL A 417 21.74 -19.59 -16.44
CA VAL A 417 21.95 -20.94 -17.00
C VAL A 417 22.92 -21.75 -16.15
N GLU A 418 24.01 -21.14 -15.71
CA GLU A 418 24.99 -21.76 -14.81
C GLU A 418 24.37 -22.13 -13.46
N ASP A 419 23.58 -21.23 -12.86
CA ASP A 419 22.94 -21.47 -11.57
C ASP A 419 21.94 -22.63 -11.60
N LEU A 420 21.17 -22.76 -12.69
CA LEU A 420 20.17 -23.82 -12.84
C LEU A 420 20.78 -25.16 -13.26
N SER A 421 21.96 -25.14 -13.93
CA SER A 421 22.75 -26.33 -14.27
C SER A 421 21.92 -27.48 -14.88
N ASP A 422 21.18 -27.22 -15.96
CA ASP A 422 20.33 -28.19 -16.66
C ASP A 422 20.74 -28.29 -18.14
N ASP A 423 20.90 -29.51 -18.65
CA ASP A 423 21.37 -29.77 -20.03
C ASP A 423 20.40 -29.25 -21.12
N ARG A 424 19.14 -28.99 -20.76
CA ARG A 424 18.11 -28.47 -21.67
C ARG A 424 18.04 -26.94 -21.68
N LEU A 425 18.88 -26.29 -20.89
CA LEU A 425 18.89 -24.84 -20.72
C LEU A 425 20.09 -24.24 -21.44
N HIS A 426 19.84 -23.27 -22.30
CA HIS A 426 20.85 -22.67 -23.16
C HIS A 426 20.81 -21.15 -23.11
N VAL A 427 21.97 -20.52 -23.27
CA VAL A 427 22.06 -19.08 -23.53
C VAL A 427 21.94 -18.87 -25.03
N GLY A 428 21.06 -17.96 -25.44
CA GLY A 428 20.87 -17.60 -26.84
C GLY A 428 20.91 -16.09 -27.09
N THR A 429 20.57 -15.74 -28.31
CA THR A 429 20.43 -14.38 -28.82
C THR A 429 19.10 -14.23 -29.55
N LEU A 430 18.67 -12.99 -29.79
CA LEU A 430 17.44 -12.75 -30.56
C LEU A 430 17.53 -13.29 -32.01
N SER A 431 18.73 -13.42 -32.58
CA SER A 431 18.92 -14.03 -33.91
C SER A 431 18.59 -15.54 -33.94
N ASP A 432 18.55 -16.20 -32.78
CA ASP A 432 18.09 -17.59 -32.71
C ASP A 432 16.57 -17.67 -32.97
N LEU A 433 15.81 -16.64 -32.61
CA LEU A 433 14.37 -16.57 -32.88
C LEU A 433 14.10 -16.53 -34.39
N GLU A 434 14.92 -15.78 -35.14
CA GLU A 434 14.86 -15.69 -36.61
C GLU A 434 15.26 -16.99 -37.31
N SER A 435 16.15 -17.77 -36.68
CA SER A 435 16.56 -19.09 -37.16
C SER A 435 15.44 -20.14 -37.03
N GLY A 436 14.38 -19.80 -36.30
CA GLY A 436 13.12 -20.52 -36.27
C GLY A 436 13.11 -21.75 -35.36
N GLY A 437 11.92 -22.33 -35.24
CA GLY A 437 11.73 -23.62 -34.57
C GLY A 437 11.36 -23.56 -33.08
N PHE A 438 11.17 -22.38 -32.51
CA PHE A 438 10.58 -22.27 -31.18
C PHE A 438 9.07 -22.57 -31.25
N ASP A 439 8.55 -23.28 -30.25
CA ASP A 439 7.12 -23.49 -30.06
C ASP A 439 6.48 -22.32 -29.30
N ALA A 440 7.27 -21.63 -28.47
CA ALA A 440 6.81 -20.52 -27.64
C ALA A 440 7.88 -19.47 -27.35
N LEU A 441 7.42 -18.25 -27.09
CA LEU A 441 8.19 -17.10 -26.63
C LEU A 441 7.57 -16.56 -25.34
N VAL A 442 8.37 -16.39 -24.29
CA VAL A 442 7.93 -15.81 -23.02
C VAL A 442 8.69 -14.51 -22.74
N ASN A 443 7.99 -13.38 -22.65
CA ASN A 443 8.57 -12.13 -22.15
C ASN A 443 8.51 -12.08 -20.63
N ALA A 444 9.66 -12.28 -19.98
CA ALA A 444 9.85 -12.13 -18.54
C ALA A 444 10.66 -10.86 -18.17
N THR A 445 10.70 -9.87 -19.07
CA THR A 445 11.28 -8.54 -18.82
C THR A 445 10.22 -7.55 -18.35
N SER A 446 10.64 -6.34 -17.98
CA SER A 446 9.74 -5.21 -17.70
C SER A 446 9.46 -4.33 -18.92
N VAL A 447 9.94 -4.69 -20.11
CA VAL A 447 9.70 -3.93 -21.35
C VAL A 447 8.22 -4.05 -21.73
N GLY A 448 7.59 -2.92 -22.06
CA GLY A 448 6.14 -2.84 -22.28
C GLY A 448 5.33 -2.57 -21.02
N SER A 449 5.97 -2.50 -19.84
CA SER A 449 5.27 -2.16 -18.59
C SER A 449 4.97 -0.65 -18.53
N PRO A 450 3.72 -0.25 -18.23
CA PRO A 450 3.34 1.17 -18.10
C PRO A 450 4.13 1.95 -17.04
N VAL A 451 4.64 1.25 -16.04
CA VAL A 451 5.44 1.81 -14.93
C VAL A 451 6.94 1.53 -15.08
N GLY A 452 7.36 0.97 -16.21
CA GLY A 452 8.76 0.69 -16.53
C GLY A 452 9.41 1.79 -17.36
N ASP A 453 10.72 1.66 -17.58
CA ASP A 453 11.52 2.64 -18.36
C ASP A 453 11.12 2.71 -19.85
N HIS A 454 10.43 1.68 -20.36
CA HIS A 454 10.14 1.51 -21.79
C HIS A 454 8.69 1.00 -22.01
N PRO A 455 7.66 1.80 -21.70
CA PRO A 455 6.26 1.38 -21.75
C PRO A 455 5.74 1.12 -23.17
N ASP A 456 6.23 1.89 -24.15
CA ASP A 456 5.80 1.79 -25.56
C ASP A 456 6.69 0.87 -26.42
N ALA A 457 7.63 0.17 -25.81
CA ALA A 457 8.58 -0.68 -26.52
C ALA A 457 8.17 -2.16 -26.50
N SER A 458 8.60 -2.88 -27.54
CA SER A 458 8.60 -4.34 -27.58
C SER A 458 9.98 -4.87 -27.15
N PRO A 459 10.07 -6.03 -26.45
CA PRO A 459 11.34 -6.68 -26.15
C PRO A 459 11.97 -7.34 -27.40
N ILE A 460 11.22 -7.47 -28.49
CA ILE A 460 11.74 -7.89 -29.80
C ILE A 460 11.81 -6.68 -30.76
N PRO A 461 12.88 -6.54 -31.56
CA PRO A 461 12.99 -5.52 -32.59
C PRO A 461 11.90 -5.62 -33.68
N ASP A 462 11.55 -4.49 -34.30
CA ASP A 462 10.52 -4.42 -35.34
C ASP A 462 10.86 -5.21 -36.62
N ASP A 463 12.16 -5.46 -36.86
CA ASP A 463 12.65 -6.25 -38.00
C ASP A 463 12.64 -7.76 -37.74
N VAL A 464 12.37 -8.20 -36.51
CA VAL A 464 12.22 -9.61 -36.15
C VAL A 464 10.76 -10.03 -36.28
N SER A 465 10.46 -10.87 -37.29
CA SER A 465 9.12 -11.45 -37.47
C SER A 465 8.94 -12.72 -36.65
N LEU A 466 7.82 -12.82 -35.93
CA LEU A 466 7.38 -14.07 -35.32
C LEU A 466 6.77 -15.02 -36.38
N GLU A 467 6.96 -16.32 -36.21
CA GLU A 467 6.20 -17.32 -36.96
C GLU A 467 4.80 -17.48 -36.34
N GLU A 468 3.74 -17.62 -37.16
CA GLU A 468 2.35 -17.79 -36.70
C GLU A 468 2.16 -18.98 -35.74
N SER A 469 3.02 -20.00 -35.85
CA SER A 469 3.06 -21.19 -34.99
C SER A 469 3.50 -20.92 -33.56
N ILE A 470 4.21 -19.81 -33.31
CA ILE A 470 4.75 -19.47 -31.99
C ILE A 470 3.61 -19.03 -31.07
N THR A 471 3.60 -19.55 -29.85
CA THR A 471 2.72 -19.03 -28.79
C THR A 471 3.48 -18.02 -27.93
N VAL A 472 2.91 -16.83 -27.73
CA VAL A 472 3.54 -15.74 -26.98
C VAL A 472 2.89 -15.59 -25.60
N LEU A 473 3.68 -15.69 -24.54
CA LEU A 473 3.28 -15.31 -23.19
C LEU A 473 4.00 -14.02 -22.79
N ASP A 474 3.26 -12.97 -22.50
CA ASP A 474 3.81 -11.77 -21.89
C ASP A 474 3.50 -11.74 -20.40
N THR A 475 4.52 -11.64 -19.55
CA THR A 475 4.34 -11.58 -18.09
C THR A 475 4.02 -10.17 -17.59
N VAL A 476 4.17 -9.15 -18.44
CA VAL A 476 3.73 -7.79 -18.12
C VAL A 476 2.20 -7.78 -18.04
N TYR A 477 1.68 -7.39 -16.87
CA TYR A 477 0.26 -7.17 -16.67
C TYR A 477 -0.04 -5.66 -16.77
N SER A 478 -0.97 -5.31 -17.65
CA SER A 478 -1.40 -3.95 -17.94
C SER A 478 -2.86 -3.95 -18.38
N ALA A 479 -3.54 -2.81 -18.25
CA ALA A 479 -4.93 -2.66 -18.69
C ALA A 479 -5.07 -2.80 -20.21
N MET A 480 -4.07 -2.32 -20.95
CA MET A 480 -3.99 -2.44 -22.41
C MET A 480 -2.97 -3.51 -22.82
N PRO A 481 -3.19 -4.25 -23.93
CA PRO A 481 -2.18 -5.17 -24.47
C PRO A 481 -0.84 -4.46 -24.75
N THR A 482 0.27 -5.12 -24.44
CA THR A 482 1.62 -4.59 -24.70
C THR A 482 1.94 -4.56 -26.20
N PRO A 483 2.94 -3.77 -26.63
CA PRO A 483 3.41 -3.79 -28.02
C PRO A 483 3.79 -5.20 -28.53
N LEU A 484 4.36 -6.06 -27.67
CA LEU A 484 4.66 -7.45 -27.99
C LEU A 484 3.40 -8.24 -28.32
N VAL A 485 2.39 -8.17 -27.45
CA VAL A 485 1.13 -8.89 -27.62
C VAL A 485 0.39 -8.40 -28.86
N ILE A 486 0.37 -7.08 -29.09
CA ILE A 486 -0.22 -6.49 -30.30
C ILE A 486 0.45 -7.02 -31.57
N GLY A 487 1.79 -7.01 -31.61
CA GLY A 487 2.54 -7.53 -32.75
C GLY A 487 2.30 -9.02 -32.97
N ALA A 488 2.28 -9.82 -31.91
CA ALA A 488 1.99 -11.25 -31.97
C ALA A 488 0.58 -11.53 -32.53
N MET A 489 -0.44 -10.80 -32.07
CA MET A 489 -1.81 -10.93 -32.58
C MET A 489 -1.92 -10.57 -34.06
N GLN A 490 -1.20 -9.54 -34.52
CA GLN A 490 -1.19 -9.12 -35.93
C GLN A 490 -0.59 -10.19 -36.85
N THR A 491 0.36 -10.98 -36.34
CA THR A 491 1.00 -12.09 -37.06
C THR A 491 0.23 -13.42 -36.92
N GLY A 492 -0.90 -13.43 -36.22
CA GLY A 492 -1.74 -14.63 -36.02
C GLY A 492 -1.25 -15.57 -34.91
N CYS A 493 -0.25 -15.17 -34.13
CA CYS A 493 0.24 -15.96 -32.99
C CYS A 493 -0.84 -16.11 -31.93
N ARG A 494 -0.84 -17.27 -31.25
CA ARG A 494 -1.62 -17.43 -30.02
C ARG A 494 -0.95 -16.65 -28.89
N THR A 495 -1.73 -16.01 -28.02
CA THR A 495 -1.20 -15.14 -26.96
C THR A 495 -1.80 -15.44 -25.59
N ALA A 496 -0.96 -15.34 -24.56
CA ALA A 496 -1.35 -15.23 -23.16
C ALA A 496 -0.83 -13.91 -22.59
N VAL A 497 -1.69 -13.21 -21.85
CA VAL A 497 -1.39 -11.88 -21.30
C VAL A 497 -1.10 -11.91 -19.81
N GLY A 498 -0.31 -10.96 -19.32
CA GLY A 498 0.19 -10.97 -17.95
C GLY A 498 -0.92 -10.85 -16.90
N GLY A 499 -2.07 -10.27 -17.24
CA GLY A 499 -3.24 -10.24 -16.34
C GLY A 499 -3.71 -11.64 -15.93
N SER A 500 -3.69 -12.60 -16.87
CA SER A 500 -4.05 -13.99 -16.60
C SER A 500 -3.03 -14.68 -15.68
N MET A 501 -1.74 -14.44 -15.92
CA MET A 501 -0.67 -14.96 -15.06
C MET A 501 -0.73 -14.35 -13.66
N PHE A 502 -0.94 -13.03 -13.57
CA PHE A 502 -1.09 -12.30 -12.31
C PHE A 502 -2.24 -12.86 -11.46
N LEU A 503 -3.39 -13.12 -12.08
CA LEU A 503 -4.52 -13.70 -11.37
C LEU A 503 -4.20 -15.11 -10.87
N ARG A 504 -3.69 -16.00 -11.73
CA ARG A 504 -3.36 -17.39 -11.36
C ARG A 504 -2.35 -17.45 -10.21
N GLN A 505 -1.30 -16.63 -10.24
CA GLN A 505 -0.32 -16.61 -9.14
C GLN A 505 -0.91 -16.08 -7.83
N ALA A 506 -1.87 -15.14 -7.91
CA ALA A 506 -2.56 -14.58 -6.76
C ALA A 506 -3.54 -15.59 -6.15
N GLU A 507 -4.24 -16.38 -6.97
CA GLU A 507 -5.13 -17.45 -6.52
C GLU A 507 -4.36 -18.54 -5.77
N LEU A 508 -3.18 -18.92 -6.27
CA LEU A 508 -2.29 -19.87 -5.58
C LEU A 508 -1.79 -19.30 -4.24
N GLN A 509 -1.40 -18.03 -4.20
CA GLN A 509 -1.01 -17.34 -2.96
C GLN A 509 -2.15 -17.34 -1.92
N PHE A 510 -3.35 -17.03 -2.39
CA PHE A 510 -4.55 -17.04 -1.57
C PHE A 510 -4.80 -18.41 -0.94
N GLU A 511 -4.67 -19.49 -1.72
CA GLU A 511 -4.83 -20.85 -1.22
C GLU A 511 -3.77 -21.20 -0.17
N ILE A 512 -2.51 -20.81 -0.41
CA ILE A 512 -1.41 -21.02 0.55
C ILE A 512 -1.71 -20.36 1.91
N TRP A 513 -2.25 -19.15 1.93
CA TRP A 513 -2.50 -18.43 3.19
C TRP A 513 -3.80 -18.84 3.88
N THR A 514 -4.82 -19.21 3.13
CA THR A 514 -6.18 -19.43 3.67
C THR A 514 -6.51 -20.91 3.84
N GLY A 515 -5.74 -21.81 3.22
CA GLY A 515 -6.03 -23.24 3.13
C GLY A 515 -7.31 -23.55 2.33
N ARG A 516 -7.82 -22.57 1.56
CA ARG A 516 -9.06 -22.67 0.78
C ARG A 516 -8.81 -22.18 -0.65
N PRO A 517 -9.46 -22.78 -1.66
CA PRO A 517 -9.34 -22.29 -3.03
C PRO A 517 -9.83 -20.84 -3.12
N ALA A 518 -9.23 -20.09 -4.06
CA ALA A 518 -9.69 -18.76 -4.38
C ALA A 518 -11.18 -18.76 -4.76
N PRO A 519 -11.97 -17.78 -4.30
CA PRO A 519 -13.40 -17.72 -4.60
C PRO A 519 -13.64 -17.47 -6.10
N ASP A 520 -14.40 -18.37 -6.73
CA ASP A 520 -14.69 -18.37 -8.16
C ASP A 520 -15.12 -16.99 -8.68
N GLY A 521 -14.32 -16.43 -9.60
CA GLY A 521 -14.62 -15.20 -10.33
C GLY A 521 -14.53 -13.88 -9.53
N VAL A 522 -14.39 -13.93 -8.20
CA VAL A 522 -14.32 -12.71 -7.37
C VAL A 522 -13.03 -11.95 -7.63
N MET A 523 -11.89 -12.63 -7.51
CA MET A 523 -10.57 -12.04 -7.74
C MET A 523 -10.41 -11.54 -9.19
N THR A 524 -10.94 -12.30 -10.16
CA THR A 524 -11.01 -11.91 -11.57
C THR A 524 -11.85 -10.65 -11.79
N GLY A 525 -13.04 -10.58 -11.20
CA GLY A 525 -13.97 -9.46 -11.37
C GLY A 525 -13.37 -8.15 -10.87
N VAL A 526 -12.67 -8.19 -9.74
CA VAL A 526 -11.96 -7.02 -9.19
C VAL A 526 -10.84 -6.56 -10.11
N LEU A 527 -10.05 -7.49 -10.64
CA LEU A 527 -8.97 -7.17 -11.57
C LEU A 527 -9.51 -6.50 -12.84
N LEU A 528 -10.58 -7.06 -13.44
CA LEU A 528 -11.20 -6.50 -14.64
C LEU A 528 -11.77 -5.09 -14.40
N ASN A 529 -12.48 -4.87 -13.30
CA ASN A 529 -13.00 -3.55 -12.95
C ASN A 529 -11.88 -2.53 -12.71
N SER A 530 -10.78 -2.97 -12.09
CA SER A 530 -9.61 -2.12 -11.83
C SER A 530 -8.87 -1.74 -13.12
N THR A 531 -8.90 -2.60 -14.15
CA THR A 531 -8.31 -2.32 -15.47
C THR A 531 -9.21 -1.48 -16.38
N LEU A 532 -10.52 -1.47 -16.15
CA LEU A 532 -11.49 -0.70 -16.95
C LEU A 532 -11.73 0.71 -16.39
N GLY A 533 -11.50 0.91 -15.09
CA GLY A 533 -11.66 2.20 -14.42
C GLY A 533 -10.40 3.08 -14.40
N SER A 534 -9.26 2.58 -14.90
CA SER A 534 -7.96 3.28 -14.96
C SER A 534 -7.73 4.02 -16.26
#